data_AF-A0A8C0R0G2-F1
#
_entry.id   AF-A0A8C0R0G2-F1
#
_cell.length_a   1.000
_cell.length_b   1.000
_cell.length_c   1.000
_cell.angle_alpha   90.00
_cell.angle_beta   90.00
_cell.angle_gamma   90.00
#
_symmetry.space_group_name_H-M   'P 1'
#
loop_
_entity.id
_entity.type
_entity.pdbx_description
1 polymer ?
#
loop_
_entity_poly.entity_id
_entity_poly.type
_entity_poly.pdbx_seq_one_letter_code
_entity_poly.pdbx_strand_id
1 'polypeptide(L)'
;MEKARPLWANSLQFVFACISYAVGLGNVWRFPYLCQMYGGGSFLVPYIIMLFVEGMPLLYLELAVGQRMRQGSIGAWRTISPYLSGVGLASVVASFFLATYYNIINAWAFWYLFHSFQDPLPWSVCPLNHNRTGYDEECEKASSTQYFWYRKTLNISPSIQDSGRVQWEPALCLVLAWLVVYLCILRGTESTGKVVYFTASLPYCVLLIYLVRGLTLHGATNGLGTCHIPGWQLANPKAWINAATQIFFSLGLGFGSLIAFASYNQPSNNCQKHAIIVSLINSSTSIFASIVTFSIYGFKATFNYESCLDKVILLLTNSFDLEDGFLTPSNLEQVKSYLASAFPSKYSEVLPQIKNCSLQSELATAVQGTGLSFIVYTEAIKNMEVSQLWSVLYFLMLLMLGIGSMLGNTAAILTPLTDSKVISRHLPKEAISGLVCLVNCVIGLVFTMEAGNYWFDIFNDYAATLSLLLIVLVETIAVCYVYGLRRFESDLKAMTGRTLNWYWKVIWAGVSPLLIVSLFVFYLTDYILTGTLKYQAWDASQVPSLIPKTQ
;
A
#
# COMPACT_ATOMS: atom_id res chain seq x y z
N MET A 1 -36.03 20.88 -14.78
CA MET A 1 -36.01 19.42 -14.57
C MET A 1 -34.69 19.06 -13.90
N GLU A 2 -34.72 18.50 -12.70
CA GLU A 2 -33.51 17.93 -12.07
C GLU A 2 -33.07 16.73 -12.94
N LYS A 3 -31.87 16.79 -13.52
CA LYS A 3 -31.35 15.72 -14.39
C LYS A 3 -31.23 14.45 -13.57
N ALA A 4 -31.82 13.35 -14.02
CA ALA A 4 -31.71 12.07 -13.31
C ALA A 4 -30.23 11.69 -13.15
N ARG A 5 -29.81 11.32 -11.93
CA ARG A 5 -28.44 10.84 -11.64
C ARG A 5 -28.12 9.66 -12.57
N PRO A 6 -26.94 9.63 -13.21
CA PRO A 6 -26.52 8.51 -14.05
C PRO A 6 -26.47 7.21 -13.23
N LEU A 7 -26.59 6.07 -13.90
CA LEU A 7 -26.48 4.76 -13.27
C LEU A 7 -25.28 4.02 -13.82
N TRP A 8 -24.77 3.05 -13.05
CA TRP A 8 -23.88 2.03 -13.60
C TRP A 8 -24.59 1.24 -14.71
N ALA A 9 -23.87 0.86 -15.76
CA ALA A 9 -24.47 0.15 -16.89
C ALA A 9 -24.97 -1.25 -16.49
N ASN A 10 -24.27 -1.90 -15.56
CA ASN A 10 -24.66 -3.18 -14.98
C ASN A 10 -24.07 -3.35 -13.56
N SER A 11 -24.60 -4.31 -12.80
CA SER A 11 -24.15 -4.57 -11.42
C SER A 11 -22.71 -5.07 -11.34
N LEU A 12 -22.21 -5.73 -12.38
CA LEU A 12 -20.84 -6.24 -12.42
C LEU A 12 -19.84 -5.10 -12.54
N GLN A 13 -20.14 -4.07 -13.32
CA GLN A 13 -19.33 -2.85 -13.44
C GLN A 13 -19.17 -2.14 -12.10
N PHE A 14 -20.24 -2.05 -11.30
CA PHE A 14 -20.19 -1.53 -9.94
C PHE A 14 -19.29 -2.38 -9.03
N VAL A 15 -19.43 -3.71 -9.07
CA VAL A 15 -18.59 -4.61 -8.27
C VAL A 15 -17.12 -4.48 -8.65
N PHE A 16 -16.80 -4.40 -9.95
CA PHE A 16 -15.44 -4.16 -10.44
C PHE A 16 -14.89 -2.80 -10.02
N ALA A 17 -15.72 -1.75 -9.99
CA ALA A 17 -15.30 -0.44 -9.46
C ALA A 17 -14.96 -0.51 -7.96
N CYS A 18 -15.78 -1.19 -7.15
CA CYS A 18 -15.49 -1.40 -5.74
C CYS A 18 -14.24 -2.26 -5.52
N ILE A 19 -14.05 -3.32 -6.30
CA ILE A 19 -12.83 -4.15 -6.24
C ILE A 19 -11.61 -3.34 -6.65
N SER A 20 -11.69 -2.57 -7.74
CA SER A 20 -10.58 -1.73 -8.21
C SER A 20 -10.19 -0.65 -7.22
N TYR A 21 -11.13 -0.19 -6.38
CA TYR A 21 -10.86 0.78 -5.32
C TYR A 21 -10.27 0.12 -4.08
N ALA A 22 -10.89 -0.97 -3.59
CA ALA A 22 -10.48 -1.66 -2.38
C ALA A 22 -9.13 -2.39 -2.56
N VAL A 23 -8.96 -3.09 -3.69
CA VAL A 23 -7.70 -3.78 -4.01
C VAL A 23 -6.73 -2.76 -4.58
N GLY A 24 -5.78 -2.35 -3.74
CA GLY A 24 -4.76 -1.38 -4.08
C GLY A 24 -3.37 -1.80 -3.60
N LEU A 25 -2.48 -0.81 -3.52
CA LEU A 25 -1.09 -1.01 -3.12
C LEU A 25 -0.98 -1.60 -1.70
N GLY A 26 -1.91 -1.25 -0.81
CA GLY A 26 -1.96 -1.76 0.56
C GLY A 26 -1.99 -3.28 0.65
N ASN A 27 -2.63 -3.95 -0.31
CA ASN A 27 -2.70 -5.42 -0.38
C ASN A 27 -1.36 -6.05 -0.77
N VAL A 28 -0.57 -5.36 -1.61
CA VAL A 28 0.70 -5.87 -2.16
C VAL A 28 1.90 -5.53 -1.29
N TRP A 29 1.90 -4.40 -0.58
CA TRP A 29 3.09 -3.96 0.16
C TRP A 29 2.96 -3.80 1.68
N ARG A 30 1.75 -3.60 2.20
CA ARG A 30 1.53 -3.26 3.61
C ARG A 30 1.05 -4.50 4.33
N PHE A 31 0.11 -5.22 3.73
CA PHE A 31 -0.39 -6.46 4.30
C PHE A 31 0.70 -7.54 4.46
N PRO A 32 1.58 -7.83 3.45
CA PRO A 32 2.65 -8.81 3.64
C PRO A 32 3.66 -8.38 4.71
N TYR A 33 3.97 -7.08 4.77
CA TYR A 33 4.83 -6.51 5.80
C TYR A 33 4.23 -6.70 7.22
N LEU A 34 2.96 -6.35 7.40
CA LEU A 34 2.27 -6.53 8.69
C LEU A 34 2.19 -8.01 9.09
N CYS A 35 1.96 -8.88 8.11
CA CYS A 35 2.00 -10.32 8.29
C CYS A 35 3.37 -10.75 8.83
N GLN A 36 4.48 -10.34 8.19
CA GLN A 36 5.83 -10.67 8.64
C GLN A 36 6.15 -10.12 10.04
N MET A 37 5.81 -8.86 10.32
CA MET A 37 6.13 -8.19 11.59
C MET A 37 5.37 -8.77 12.80
N TYR A 38 4.13 -9.22 12.59
CA TYR A 38 3.27 -9.73 13.66
C TYR A 38 3.13 -11.26 13.65
N GLY A 39 4.23 -11.95 13.33
CA GLY A 39 4.32 -13.41 13.48
C GLY A 39 3.80 -14.21 12.29
N GLY A 40 4.02 -13.72 11.07
CA GLY A 40 3.64 -14.40 9.84
C GLY A 40 2.15 -14.76 9.82
N GLY A 41 1.87 -16.06 9.68
CA GLY A 41 0.51 -16.59 9.59
C GLY A 41 -0.36 -16.28 10.82
N SER A 42 0.22 -15.99 11.98
CA SER A 42 -0.54 -15.61 13.19
C SER A 42 -1.32 -14.32 13.01
N PHE A 43 -0.85 -13.37 12.19
CA PHE A 43 -1.56 -12.13 11.90
C PHE A 43 -2.87 -12.36 11.10
N LEU A 44 -3.01 -13.50 10.42
CA LEU A 44 -4.23 -13.81 9.66
C LEU A 44 -5.44 -14.01 10.57
N VAL A 45 -5.24 -14.51 11.79
CA VAL A 45 -6.33 -14.73 12.77
C VAL A 45 -7.03 -13.41 13.16
N PRO A 46 -6.33 -12.40 13.72
CA PRO A 46 -6.95 -11.13 14.04
C PRO A 46 -7.49 -10.43 12.78
N TYR A 47 -6.81 -10.54 11.64
CA TYR A 47 -7.27 -9.96 10.38
C TYR A 47 -8.62 -10.54 9.90
N ILE A 48 -8.77 -11.87 9.89
CA ILE A 48 -10.03 -12.53 9.49
C ILE A 48 -11.14 -12.20 10.50
N ILE A 49 -10.86 -12.16 11.79
CA ILE A 49 -11.85 -11.77 12.80
C ILE A 49 -12.32 -10.34 12.56
N MET A 50 -11.40 -9.39 12.37
CA MET A 50 -11.73 -7.98 12.12
C MET A 50 -12.47 -7.78 10.79
N LEU A 51 -12.20 -8.61 9.78
CA LEU A 51 -12.95 -8.63 8.52
C LEU A 51 -14.44 -8.89 8.75
N PHE A 52 -14.78 -9.93 9.52
CA PHE A 52 -16.17 -10.30 9.77
C PHE A 52 -16.83 -9.43 10.85
N VAL A 53 -16.09 -8.93 11.84
CA VAL A 53 -16.67 -8.16 12.95
C VAL A 53 -16.83 -6.68 12.60
N GLU A 54 -15.94 -6.12 11.79
CA GLU A 54 -15.98 -4.69 11.44
C GLU A 54 -16.01 -4.45 9.93
N GLY A 55 -15.07 -5.00 9.17
CA GLY A 55 -14.88 -4.66 7.76
C GLY A 55 -16.13 -4.86 6.90
N MET A 56 -16.67 -6.07 6.89
CA MET A 56 -17.85 -6.42 6.11
C MET A 56 -19.14 -5.71 6.59
N PRO A 57 -19.41 -5.63 7.90
CA PRO A 57 -20.53 -4.84 8.44
C PRO A 57 -20.48 -3.36 8.08
N LEU A 58 -19.33 -2.71 8.21
CA LEU A 58 -19.18 -1.28 7.92
C LEU A 58 -19.25 -1.00 6.42
N LEU A 59 -18.63 -1.85 5.60
CA LEU A 59 -18.78 -1.80 4.15
C LEU A 59 -20.24 -1.91 3.74
N TYR A 60 -20.99 -2.84 4.34
CA TYR A 60 -22.41 -2.99 4.05
C TYR A 60 -23.21 -1.74 4.44
N LEU A 61 -22.89 -1.13 5.59
CA LEU A 61 -23.52 0.09 6.07
C LEU A 61 -23.30 1.26 5.10
N GLU A 62 -22.06 1.52 4.67
CA GLU A 62 -21.75 2.60 3.72
C GLU A 62 -22.43 2.40 2.36
N LEU A 63 -22.38 1.18 1.81
CA LEU A 63 -23.03 0.87 0.55
C LEU A 63 -24.56 1.06 0.64
N ALA A 64 -25.16 0.66 1.75
CA ALA A 64 -26.58 0.84 1.99
C ALA A 64 -26.96 2.33 2.11
N VAL A 65 -26.18 3.12 2.87
CA VAL A 65 -26.39 4.57 3.02
C VAL A 65 -26.30 5.27 1.66
N GLY A 66 -25.24 5.01 0.89
CA GLY A 66 -25.06 5.61 -0.43
C GLY A 66 -26.20 5.28 -1.38
N GLN A 67 -26.61 4.01 -1.44
CA GLN A 67 -27.69 3.56 -2.31
C GLN A 67 -29.08 4.09 -1.88
N ARG A 68 -29.34 4.26 -0.57
CA ARG A 68 -30.61 4.77 -0.05
C ARG A 68 -30.77 6.28 -0.27
N MET A 69 -29.71 7.03 0.00
CA MET A 69 -29.74 8.51 -0.03
C MET A 69 -29.53 9.05 -1.44
N ARG A 70 -28.83 8.31 -2.31
CA ARG A 70 -28.49 8.71 -3.69
C ARG A 70 -27.89 10.10 -3.81
N GLN A 71 -27.01 10.42 -2.86
CA GLN A 71 -26.23 11.65 -2.78
C GLN A 71 -24.79 11.30 -2.42
N GLY A 72 -23.84 12.19 -2.72
CA GLY A 72 -22.50 12.12 -2.18
C GLY A 72 -22.48 12.21 -0.65
N SER A 73 -21.33 11.92 -0.05
CA SER A 73 -21.15 11.84 1.42
C SER A 73 -21.78 13.02 2.18
N ILE A 74 -21.49 14.27 1.79
CA ILE A 74 -22.03 15.47 2.46
C ILE A 74 -23.56 15.50 2.43
N GLY A 75 -24.17 15.19 1.28
CA GLY A 75 -25.63 15.18 1.13
C GLY A 75 -26.28 14.02 1.89
N ALA A 76 -25.67 12.83 1.81
CA ALA A 76 -26.15 11.63 2.50
C ALA A 76 -26.23 11.85 4.02
N TRP A 77 -25.16 12.37 4.62
CA TRP A 77 -25.13 12.66 6.06
C TRP A 77 -26.05 13.81 6.46
N ARG A 78 -26.19 14.85 5.62
CA ARG A 78 -27.16 15.94 5.83
C ARG A 78 -28.62 15.46 5.80
N THR A 79 -28.93 14.45 4.98
CA THR A 79 -30.27 13.85 4.89
C THR A 79 -30.61 13.03 6.12
N ILE A 80 -29.61 12.37 6.72
CA ILE A 80 -29.76 11.66 8.00
C ILE A 80 -30.01 12.65 9.14
N SER A 81 -29.18 13.70 9.25
CA SER A 81 -29.35 14.79 10.21
C SER A 81 -28.61 16.03 9.72
N PRO A 82 -29.19 17.24 9.81
CA PRO A 82 -28.52 18.46 9.38
C PRO A 82 -27.22 18.74 10.17
N TYR A 83 -27.14 18.29 11.42
CA TYR A 83 -25.97 18.45 12.29
C TYR A 83 -24.80 17.51 11.91
N LEU A 84 -25.05 16.46 11.11
CA LEU A 84 -24.05 15.47 10.74
C LEU A 84 -23.37 15.76 9.39
N SER A 85 -23.67 16.89 8.75
CA SER A 85 -23.01 17.31 7.50
C SER A 85 -21.49 17.41 7.60
N GLY A 86 -20.95 17.68 8.80
CA GLY A 86 -19.50 17.70 9.07
C GLY A 86 -18.80 16.37 8.82
N VAL A 87 -19.49 15.23 8.97
CA VAL A 87 -18.94 13.89 8.72
C VAL A 87 -18.57 13.75 7.24
N GLY A 88 -19.50 14.10 6.35
CA GLY A 88 -19.25 14.04 4.91
C GLY A 88 -18.16 15.02 4.46
N LEU A 89 -18.06 16.19 5.11
CA LEU A 89 -16.98 17.14 4.84
C LEU A 89 -15.62 16.56 5.28
N ALA A 90 -15.56 15.93 6.46
CA ALA A 90 -14.36 15.27 6.94
C ALA A 90 -13.91 14.14 5.99
N SER A 91 -14.83 13.33 5.47
CA SER A 91 -14.52 12.32 4.44
C SER A 91 -13.93 12.94 3.17
N VAL A 92 -14.52 14.04 2.67
CA VAL A 92 -14.00 14.73 1.47
C VAL A 92 -12.59 15.27 1.70
N VAL A 93 -12.32 15.87 2.87
CA VAL A 93 -10.99 16.38 3.22
C VAL A 93 -9.98 15.24 3.36
N ALA A 94 -10.35 14.14 4.01
CA ALA A 94 -9.50 12.96 4.14
C ALA A 94 -9.17 12.36 2.75
N SER A 95 -10.17 12.22 1.88
CA SER A 95 -9.97 11.75 0.50
C SER A 95 -9.11 12.70 -0.33
N PHE A 96 -9.19 14.02 -0.10
CA PHE A 96 -8.36 15.01 -0.78
C PHE A 96 -6.87 14.83 -0.43
N PHE A 97 -6.54 14.75 0.87
CA PHE A 97 -5.17 14.48 1.28
C PHE A 97 -4.68 13.13 0.78
N LEU A 98 -5.50 12.08 0.90
CA LEU A 98 -5.17 10.75 0.39
C LEU A 98 -4.89 10.77 -1.12
N ALA A 99 -5.78 11.39 -1.91
CA ALA A 99 -5.59 11.50 -3.36
C ALA A 99 -4.30 12.23 -3.73
N THR A 100 -3.92 13.26 -2.97
CA THR A 100 -2.71 14.06 -3.23
C THR A 100 -1.44 13.21 -3.13
N TYR A 101 -1.21 12.56 -1.98
CA TYR A 101 0.04 11.81 -1.77
C TYR A 101 0.02 10.43 -2.46
N TYR A 102 -1.14 9.78 -2.57
CA TYR A 102 -1.24 8.45 -3.17
C TYR A 102 -0.90 8.47 -4.66
N ASN A 103 -1.23 9.56 -5.38
CA ASN A 103 -0.91 9.66 -6.81
C ASN A 103 0.59 9.88 -7.08
N ILE A 104 1.39 10.26 -6.07
CA ILE A 104 2.85 10.29 -6.15
C ILE A 104 3.42 8.90 -6.37
N ILE A 105 2.78 7.87 -5.81
CA ILE A 105 3.20 6.49 -6.02
C ILE A 105 3.03 6.10 -7.49
N ASN A 106 1.94 6.53 -8.13
CA ASN A 106 1.74 6.34 -9.57
C ASN A 106 2.82 7.07 -10.39
N ALA A 107 3.25 8.27 -9.94
CA ALA A 107 4.36 8.98 -10.58
C ALA A 107 5.66 8.18 -10.51
N TRP A 108 6.02 7.63 -9.34
CA TRP A 108 7.17 6.74 -9.20
C TRP A 108 7.00 5.45 -10.01
N ALA A 109 5.80 4.89 -10.09
CA ALA A 109 5.51 3.72 -10.92
C ALA A 109 5.75 4.00 -12.42
N PHE A 110 5.31 5.16 -12.92
CA PHE A 110 5.60 5.60 -14.29
C PHE A 110 7.10 5.77 -14.51
N TRP A 111 7.79 6.42 -13.58
CA TRP A 111 9.25 6.61 -13.64
C TRP A 111 9.98 5.29 -13.81
N TYR A 112 9.68 4.30 -12.98
CA TYR A 112 10.28 2.97 -13.07
C TYR A 112 9.85 2.23 -14.34
N LEU A 113 8.56 2.28 -14.72
CA LEU A 113 8.05 1.64 -15.93
C LEU A 113 8.76 2.14 -17.19
N PHE A 114 9.03 3.44 -17.31
CA PHE A 114 9.77 3.99 -18.44
C PHE A 114 11.21 3.51 -18.49
N HIS A 115 11.84 3.29 -17.34
CA HIS A 115 13.19 2.74 -17.22
C HIS A 115 13.25 1.22 -17.40
N SER A 116 12.12 0.50 -17.31
CA SER A 116 12.06 -0.95 -17.49
C SER A 116 12.30 -1.42 -18.94
N PHE A 117 12.22 -0.52 -19.94
CA PHE A 117 12.37 -0.85 -21.36
C PHE A 117 13.84 -0.85 -21.85
N GLN A 118 14.81 -0.89 -20.95
CA GLN A 118 16.24 -0.82 -21.25
C GLN A 118 16.97 -2.10 -20.81
N ASP A 119 17.95 -2.54 -21.60
CA ASP A 119 18.86 -3.65 -21.27
C ASP A 119 20.30 -3.15 -21.31
N PRO A 120 21.03 -3.14 -20.17
CA PRO A 120 20.64 -3.59 -18.83
C PRO A 120 19.67 -2.63 -18.11
N LEU A 121 18.94 -3.13 -17.09
CA LEU A 121 18.09 -2.30 -16.24
C LEU A 121 18.91 -1.21 -15.51
N PRO A 122 18.43 0.03 -15.35
CA PRO A 122 19.22 1.12 -14.77
C PRO A 122 19.66 0.94 -13.31
N TRP A 123 18.95 0.11 -12.54
CA TRP A 123 19.28 -0.23 -11.15
C TRP A 123 20.03 -1.56 -11.01
N SER A 124 20.50 -2.16 -12.11
CA SER A 124 21.21 -3.43 -12.10
C SER A 124 22.64 -3.31 -11.55
N VAL A 125 23.36 -2.25 -11.95
CA VAL A 125 24.79 -2.04 -11.67
C VAL A 125 25.02 -0.64 -11.10
N CYS A 126 26.02 -0.50 -10.23
CA CYS A 126 26.44 0.80 -9.71
C CYS A 126 27.07 1.67 -10.81
N PRO A 127 26.80 2.98 -10.83
CA PRO A 127 27.49 3.88 -11.75
C PRO A 127 28.97 4.02 -11.36
N LEU A 128 29.80 4.36 -12.35
CA LEU A 128 31.19 4.73 -12.12
C LEU A 128 31.29 6.09 -11.44
N ASN A 129 32.33 6.27 -10.64
CA ASN A 129 32.69 7.55 -10.03
C ASN A 129 33.06 8.60 -11.11
N HIS A 130 33.16 9.87 -10.71
CA HIS A 130 33.47 10.97 -11.63
C HIS A 130 34.78 10.76 -12.42
N ASN A 131 35.77 10.12 -11.78
CA ASN A 131 37.09 9.84 -12.36
C ASN A 131 37.12 8.57 -13.23
N ARG A 132 36.01 7.82 -13.31
CA ARG A 132 35.87 6.53 -13.99
C ARG A 132 36.92 5.47 -13.57
N THR A 133 37.42 5.55 -12.34
CA THR A 133 38.42 4.61 -11.80
C THR A 133 37.82 3.48 -11.01
N GLY A 134 36.58 3.65 -10.53
CA GLY A 134 35.87 2.67 -9.71
C GLY A 134 34.38 3.00 -9.66
N TYR A 135 33.64 2.25 -8.86
CA TYR A 135 32.23 2.53 -8.60
C TYR A 135 32.07 3.72 -7.67
N ASP A 136 30.86 4.29 -7.68
CA ASP A 136 30.45 5.28 -6.70
C ASP A 136 30.42 4.66 -5.29
N GLU A 137 31.14 5.29 -4.34
CA GLU A 137 31.33 4.78 -2.98
C GLU A 137 30.00 4.67 -2.22
N GLU A 138 29.04 5.57 -2.46
CA GLU A 138 27.72 5.51 -1.84
C GLU A 138 26.94 4.29 -2.36
N CYS A 139 27.08 3.99 -3.66
CA CYS A 139 26.42 2.83 -4.27
C CYS A 139 27.00 1.51 -3.77
N GLU A 140 28.32 1.41 -3.58
CA GLU A 140 28.99 0.20 -3.09
C GLU A 140 28.65 -0.11 -1.63
N LYS A 141 28.52 0.92 -0.78
CA LYS A 141 28.11 0.75 0.62
C LYS A 141 26.63 0.39 0.74
N ALA A 142 25.79 0.93 -0.15
CA ALA A 142 24.37 0.65 -0.23
C ALA A 142 24.10 -0.63 -1.04
N SER A 143 23.16 -0.54 -1.97
CA SER A 143 23.00 -1.41 -3.10
C SER A 143 22.68 -0.57 -4.33
N SER A 144 22.87 -1.13 -5.53
CA SER A 144 22.51 -0.45 -6.78
C SER A 144 21.05 -0.02 -6.84
N THR A 145 20.14 -0.78 -6.21
CA THR A 145 18.71 -0.48 -6.14
C THR A 145 18.38 0.62 -5.13
N GLN A 146 19.01 0.60 -3.95
CA GLN A 146 18.88 1.68 -2.97
C GLN A 146 19.43 3.00 -3.53
N TYR A 147 20.59 2.96 -4.19
CA TYR A 147 21.18 4.14 -4.83
C TYR A 147 20.27 4.67 -5.93
N PHE A 148 19.71 3.81 -6.78
CA PHE A 148 18.76 4.24 -7.81
C PHE A 148 17.51 4.90 -7.22
N TRP A 149 16.98 4.40 -6.11
CA TRP A 149 15.85 5.00 -5.42
C TRP A 149 16.21 6.36 -4.78
N TYR A 150 17.17 6.38 -3.86
CA TYR A 150 17.46 7.57 -3.06
C TYR A 150 18.20 8.67 -3.84
N ARG A 151 19.09 8.32 -4.77
CA ARG A 151 19.89 9.31 -5.52
C ARG A 151 19.39 9.59 -6.91
N LYS A 152 19.02 8.58 -7.69
CA LYS A 152 18.58 8.79 -9.08
C LYS A 152 17.10 9.15 -9.22
N THR A 153 16.24 8.58 -8.38
CA THR A 153 14.79 8.80 -8.47
C THR A 153 14.35 9.98 -7.60
N LEU A 154 14.74 9.98 -6.33
CA LEU A 154 14.31 11.00 -5.36
C LEU A 154 15.27 12.18 -5.26
N ASN A 155 16.56 11.94 -5.49
CA ASN A 155 17.64 12.87 -5.16
C ASN A 155 17.47 13.44 -3.73
N ILE A 156 17.39 12.53 -2.75
CA ILE A 156 16.89 12.82 -1.41
C ILE A 156 17.82 13.74 -0.61
N SER A 157 17.25 14.71 0.10
CA SER A 157 17.99 15.58 1.02
C SER A 157 18.40 14.84 2.30
N PRO A 158 19.41 15.30 3.05
CA PRO A 158 19.79 14.67 4.31
C PRO A 158 18.78 14.91 5.45
N SER A 159 17.88 15.88 5.31
CA SER A 159 16.92 16.25 6.35
C SER A 159 15.63 16.82 5.75
N ILE A 160 14.52 16.70 6.49
CA ILE A 160 13.24 17.28 6.07
C ILE A 160 13.27 18.83 6.02
N GLN A 161 14.13 19.46 6.83
CA GLN A 161 14.31 20.91 6.87
C GLN A 161 14.95 21.42 5.57
N ASP A 162 15.80 20.62 4.95
CA ASP A 162 16.41 20.91 3.66
C ASP A 162 15.47 20.47 2.53
N SER A 163 14.47 21.29 2.23
CA SER A 163 13.44 20.94 1.23
C SER A 163 14.00 20.80 -0.20
N GLY A 164 15.11 21.47 -0.50
CA GLY A 164 15.77 21.37 -1.80
C GLY A 164 14.94 21.93 -2.95
N ARG A 165 15.15 21.40 -4.16
CA ARG A 165 14.43 21.80 -5.38
C ARG A 165 13.41 20.74 -5.81
N VAL A 166 12.42 21.15 -6.60
CA VAL A 166 11.50 20.23 -7.27
C VAL A 166 12.29 19.44 -8.32
N GLN A 167 12.27 18.12 -8.22
CA GLN A 167 12.85 17.22 -9.21
C GLN A 167 11.92 17.17 -10.42
N TRP A 168 12.39 17.63 -11.58
CA TRP A 168 11.52 17.86 -12.73
C TRP A 168 11.07 16.54 -13.38
N GLU A 169 11.87 15.48 -13.31
CA GLU A 169 11.54 14.18 -13.91
C GLU A 169 10.37 13.49 -13.17
N PRO A 170 10.41 13.29 -11.83
CA PRO A 170 9.25 12.78 -11.10
C PRO A 170 8.04 13.72 -11.16
N ALA A 171 8.26 15.05 -11.25
CA ALA A 171 7.18 16.02 -11.42
C ALA A 171 6.44 15.84 -12.75
N LEU A 172 7.14 15.56 -13.85
CA LEU A 172 6.51 15.23 -15.13
C LEU A 172 5.70 13.92 -15.04
N CYS A 173 6.22 12.90 -14.36
CA CYS A 173 5.49 11.67 -14.09
C CYS A 173 4.23 11.91 -13.24
N LEU A 174 4.27 12.87 -12.30
CA LEU A 174 3.10 13.25 -11.50
C LEU A 174 2.03 13.95 -12.34
N VAL A 175 2.43 14.87 -13.23
CA VAL A 175 1.52 15.51 -14.18
C VAL A 175 0.87 14.45 -15.07
N LEU A 176 1.64 13.49 -15.58
CA LEU A 176 1.12 12.37 -16.34
C LEU A 176 0.14 11.51 -15.52
N ALA A 177 0.46 11.20 -14.27
CA ALA A 177 -0.42 10.43 -13.40
C ALA A 177 -1.77 11.13 -13.18
N TRP A 178 -1.77 12.43 -12.92
CA TRP A 178 -3.02 13.20 -12.79
C TRP A 178 -3.77 13.33 -14.12
N LEU A 179 -3.07 13.47 -15.24
CA LEU A 179 -3.69 13.47 -16.57
C LEU A 179 -4.41 12.15 -16.84
N VAL A 180 -3.77 11.00 -16.56
CA VAL A 180 -4.38 9.68 -16.73
C VAL A 180 -5.62 9.54 -15.83
N VAL A 181 -5.53 9.92 -14.56
CA VAL A 181 -6.69 9.91 -13.64
C VAL A 181 -7.83 10.79 -14.17
N TYR A 182 -7.53 12.01 -14.64
CA TYR A 182 -8.50 12.93 -15.22
C TYR A 182 -9.19 12.32 -16.45
N LEU A 183 -8.44 11.73 -17.38
CA LEU A 183 -8.99 11.07 -18.57
C LEU A 183 -9.92 9.91 -18.19
N CYS A 184 -9.56 9.12 -17.17
CA CYS A 184 -10.38 8.01 -16.70
C CYS A 184 -11.73 8.46 -16.09
N ILE A 185 -11.78 9.61 -15.42
CA ILE A 185 -12.99 10.13 -14.75
C ILE A 185 -13.76 11.18 -15.58
N LEU A 186 -13.24 11.59 -16.74
CA LEU A 186 -13.75 12.71 -17.54
C LEU A 186 -15.27 12.68 -17.76
N ARG A 187 -15.83 11.52 -18.12
CA ARG A 187 -17.27 11.36 -18.38
C ARG A 187 -18.07 10.86 -17.16
N GLY A 188 -17.44 10.72 -16.00
CA GLY A 188 -18.03 10.10 -14.81
C GLY A 188 -18.16 8.58 -14.96
N THR A 189 -19.24 8.01 -14.46
CA THR A 189 -19.46 6.54 -14.39
C THR A 189 -19.41 5.83 -15.74
N GLU A 190 -19.70 6.51 -16.86
CA GLU A 190 -19.60 5.94 -18.21
C GLU A 190 -18.15 5.63 -18.64
N SER A 191 -17.20 6.49 -18.27
CA SER A 191 -15.78 6.30 -18.56
C SER A 191 -15.14 5.41 -17.50
N THR A 192 -15.31 5.78 -16.23
CA THR A 192 -14.79 5.04 -15.08
C THR A 192 -15.20 3.57 -15.14
N GLY A 193 -16.47 3.31 -15.45
CA GLY A 193 -16.99 1.96 -15.55
C GLY A 193 -16.36 1.11 -16.66
N LYS A 194 -15.77 1.68 -17.71
CA LYS A 194 -15.03 0.90 -18.73
C LYS A 194 -13.59 0.65 -18.27
N VAL A 195 -12.97 1.66 -17.68
CA VAL A 195 -11.59 1.60 -17.19
C VAL A 195 -11.44 0.56 -16.07
N VAL A 196 -12.41 0.47 -15.15
CA VAL A 196 -12.35 -0.44 -13.98
C VAL A 196 -12.25 -1.92 -14.36
N TYR A 197 -12.73 -2.32 -15.54
CA TYR A 197 -12.53 -3.69 -16.01
C TYR A 197 -11.05 -4.01 -16.20
N PHE A 198 -10.28 -3.06 -16.74
CA PHE A 198 -8.86 -3.23 -16.96
C PHE A 198 -8.07 -3.08 -15.66
N THR A 199 -8.32 -2.00 -14.90
CA THR A 199 -7.58 -1.72 -13.66
C THR A 199 -7.82 -2.76 -12.57
N ALA A 200 -8.99 -3.40 -12.54
CA ALA A 200 -9.24 -4.51 -11.62
C ALA A 200 -8.68 -5.84 -12.11
N SER A 201 -8.74 -6.15 -13.42
CA SER A 201 -8.41 -7.51 -13.92
C SER A 201 -6.91 -7.72 -14.12
N LEU A 202 -6.21 -6.73 -14.69
CA LEU A 202 -4.78 -6.86 -15.04
C LEU A 202 -3.92 -7.23 -13.81
N PRO A 203 -4.12 -6.62 -12.62
CA PRO A 203 -3.34 -7.01 -11.45
C PRO A 203 -3.46 -8.47 -11.08
N TYR A 204 -4.64 -9.09 -11.19
CA TYR A 204 -4.79 -10.53 -10.91
C TYR A 204 -4.05 -11.40 -11.93
N CYS A 205 -4.09 -11.02 -13.22
CA CYS A 205 -3.33 -11.72 -14.25
C CYS A 205 -1.82 -11.68 -13.95
N VAL A 206 -1.31 -10.51 -13.59
CA VAL A 206 0.11 -10.33 -13.26
C VAL A 206 0.48 -11.07 -11.97
N LEU A 207 -0.33 -10.97 -10.91
CA LEU A 207 -0.09 -11.71 -9.67
C LEU A 207 -0.07 -13.23 -9.88
N LEU A 208 -0.92 -13.76 -10.77
CA LEU A 208 -0.91 -15.19 -11.11
C LEU A 208 0.39 -15.59 -11.85
N ILE A 209 0.84 -14.76 -12.81
CA ILE A 209 2.12 -14.97 -13.51
C ILE A 209 3.28 -14.95 -12.51
N TYR A 210 3.29 -13.97 -11.60
CA TYR A 210 4.28 -13.84 -10.55
C TYR A 210 4.24 -14.95 -9.51
N LEU A 211 3.07 -15.55 -9.25
CA LEU A 211 2.98 -16.73 -8.39
C LEU A 211 3.72 -17.90 -9.01
N VAL A 212 3.44 -18.21 -10.28
CA VAL A 212 4.08 -19.33 -10.98
C VAL A 212 5.59 -19.10 -11.05
N ARG A 213 6.03 -17.89 -11.39
CA ARG A 213 7.46 -17.55 -11.38
C ARG A 213 8.04 -17.63 -9.98
N GLY A 214 7.42 -17.01 -8.99
CA GLY A 214 7.88 -16.95 -7.60
C GLY A 214 8.09 -18.34 -7.01
N LEU A 215 7.16 -19.28 -7.24
CA LEU A 215 7.26 -20.66 -6.76
C LEU A 215 8.32 -21.51 -7.48
N THR A 216 8.77 -21.10 -8.68
CA THR A 216 9.82 -21.82 -9.43
C THR A 216 11.23 -21.28 -9.13
N LEU A 217 11.35 -20.17 -8.41
CA LEU A 217 12.63 -19.61 -8.01
C LEU A 217 13.25 -20.36 -6.84
N HIS A 218 14.58 -20.51 -6.86
CA HIS A 218 15.35 -21.12 -5.79
C HIS A 218 15.18 -20.35 -4.47
N GLY A 219 14.97 -21.05 -3.36
CA GLY A 219 14.76 -20.41 -2.05
C GLY A 219 13.36 -19.85 -1.78
N ALA A 220 12.40 -20.00 -2.70
CA ALA A 220 11.02 -19.54 -2.48
C ALA A 220 10.34 -20.18 -1.25
N THR A 221 10.62 -21.45 -0.99
CA THR A 221 10.11 -22.19 0.17
C THR A 221 10.61 -21.64 1.50
N ASN A 222 11.83 -21.08 1.55
CA ASN A 222 12.38 -20.45 2.75
C ASN A 222 11.56 -19.22 3.15
N GLY A 223 11.16 -18.40 2.17
CA GLY A 223 10.28 -17.26 2.40
C GLY A 223 8.89 -17.70 2.84
N LEU A 224 8.30 -18.70 2.19
CA LEU A 224 6.98 -19.22 2.57
C LEU A 224 6.97 -19.88 3.96
N GLY A 225 8.09 -20.47 4.39
CA GLY A 225 8.25 -21.05 5.73
C GLY A 225 8.07 -20.03 6.86
N THR A 226 8.32 -18.74 6.59
CA THR A 226 8.07 -17.66 7.57
C THR A 226 6.57 -17.42 7.82
N CYS A 227 5.69 -17.94 6.97
CA CYS A 227 4.23 -17.85 7.10
C CYS A 227 3.66 -18.85 8.13
N HIS A 228 4.49 -19.60 8.87
CA HIS A 228 4.01 -20.45 9.95
C HIS A 228 3.27 -19.64 11.03
N ILE A 229 2.41 -20.28 11.83
CA ILE A 229 1.55 -19.63 12.85
C ILE A 229 2.16 -19.82 14.26
N PRO A 230 3.10 -18.97 14.71
CA PRO A 230 3.55 -18.96 16.10
C PRO A 230 2.48 -18.35 17.03
N GLY A 231 1.91 -19.14 17.93
CA GLY A 231 0.78 -18.71 18.78
C GLY A 231 1.05 -17.54 19.74
N TRP A 232 2.31 -17.27 20.10
CA TRP A 232 2.66 -16.25 21.10
C TRP A 232 2.43 -14.80 20.64
N GLN A 233 2.42 -14.54 19.32
CA GLN A 233 2.21 -13.20 18.76
C GLN A 233 0.75 -12.71 18.88
N LEU A 234 -0.21 -13.61 19.10
CA LEU A 234 -1.63 -13.27 19.26
C LEU A 234 -1.91 -12.48 20.56
N ALA A 235 -1.01 -12.57 21.55
CA ALA A 235 -1.11 -11.82 22.79
C ALA A 235 -0.74 -10.34 22.65
N ASN A 236 -0.11 -9.95 21.52
CA ASN A 236 0.30 -8.56 21.30
C ASN A 236 -0.91 -7.70 20.87
N PRO A 237 -1.35 -6.71 21.67
CA PRO A 237 -2.50 -5.87 21.31
C PRO A 237 -2.24 -5.07 20.02
N LYS A 238 -0.99 -4.72 19.72
CA LYS A 238 -0.63 -4.01 18.48
C LYS A 238 -0.96 -4.83 17.23
N ALA A 239 -0.91 -6.16 17.30
CA ALA A 239 -1.28 -7.01 16.17
C ALA A 239 -2.78 -6.85 15.80
N TRP A 240 -3.66 -6.80 16.80
CA TRP A 240 -5.10 -6.65 16.59
C TRP A 240 -5.48 -5.28 16.03
N ILE A 241 -4.83 -4.22 16.49
CA ILE A 241 -5.10 -2.86 16.01
C ILE A 241 -4.60 -2.66 14.59
N ASN A 242 -3.40 -3.16 14.28
CA ASN A 242 -2.88 -3.11 12.92
C ASN A 242 -3.74 -3.97 11.98
N ALA A 243 -4.29 -5.09 12.45
CA ALA A 243 -5.25 -5.87 11.68
C ALA A 243 -6.55 -5.10 11.38
N ALA A 244 -7.15 -4.46 12.38
CA ALA A 244 -8.37 -3.65 12.19
C ALA A 244 -8.12 -2.43 11.29
N THR A 245 -7.05 -1.69 11.56
CA THR A 245 -6.64 -0.53 10.76
C THR A 245 -6.35 -0.95 9.31
N GLN A 246 -5.68 -2.08 9.10
CA GLN A 246 -5.46 -2.63 7.76
C GLN A 246 -6.78 -2.97 7.05
N ILE A 247 -7.79 -3.53 7.74
CA ILE A 247 -9.12 -3.77 7.16
C ILE A 247 -9.78 -2.46 6.73
N PHE A 248 -9.70 -1.42 7.55
CA PHE A 248 -10.30 -0.12 7.24
C PHE A 248 -9.67 0.54 6.02
N PHE A 249 -8.34 0.56 5.95
CA PHE A 249 -7.61 1.07 4.79
C PHE A 249 -7.82 0.20 3.53
N SER A 250 -7.82 -1.12 3.70
CA SER A 250 -7.93 -2.08 2.59
C SER A 250 -9.33 -2.10 1.97
N LEU A 251 -10.39 -1.91 2.76
CA LEU A 251 -11.74 -1.77 2.21
C LEU A 251 -12.08 -0.31 1.82
N GLY A 252 -11.27 0.65 2.27
CA GLY A 252 -11.46 2.07 2.00
C GLY A 252 -12.68 2.66 2.69
N LEU A 253 -12.90 2.28 3.96
CA LEU A 253 -14.02 2.72 4.80
C LEU A 253 -13.82 4.17 5.30
N GLY A 254 -14.90 4.91 5.50
CA GLY A 254 -14.91 6.28 6.04
C GLY A 254 -14.44 7.37 5.07
N PHE A 255 -13.92 7.01 3.90
CA PHE A 255 -13.54 7.97 2.86
C PHE A 255 -14.73 8.49 2.05
N GLY A 256 -15.90 7.86 2.13
CA GLY A 256 -17.08 8.25 1.35
C GLY A 256 -17.02 7.86 -0.13
N SER A 257 -15.94 7.21 -0.58
CA SER A 257 -15.80 6.64 -1.93
C SER A 257 -16.87 5.58 -2.21
N LEU A 258 -17.14 4.71 -1.24
CA LEU A 258 -18.13 3.64 -1.35
C LEU A 258 -19.56 4.18 -1.35
N ILE A 259 -19.83 5.19 -0.51
CA ILE A 259 -21.09 5.95 -0.52
C ILE A 259 -21.29 6.58 -1.91
N ALA A 260 -20.26 7.22 -2.45
CA ALA A 260 -20.29 7.82 -3.79
C ALA A 260 -20.58 6.77 -4.88
N PHE A 261 -19.86 5.65 -4.93
CA PHE A 261 -20.13 4.59 -5.92
C PHE A 261 -21.52 3.98 -5.77
N ALA A 262 -21.97 3.72 -4.55
CA ALA A 262 -23.29 3.16 -4.29
C ALA A 262 -24.44 4.11 -4.64
N SER A 263 -24.21 5.42 -4.59
CA SER A 263 -25.21 6.43 -4.96
C SER A 263 -25.66 6.35 -6.44
N TYR A 264 -24.82 5.78 -7.30
CA TYR A 264 -25.08 5.54 -8.73
C TYR A 264 -25.69 4.15 -9.01
N ASN A 265 -26.00 3.35 -7.99
CA ASN A 265 -26.70 2.08 -8.16
C ASN A 265 -28.22 2.26 -8.30
N GLN A 266 -28.86 1.23 -8.87
CA GLN A 266 -30.31 1.10 -8.78
C GLN A 266 -30.73 0.89 -7.30
N PRO A 267 -31.82 1.53 -6.83
CA PRO A 267 -32.26 1.41 -5.44
C PRO A 267 -32.56 -0.02 -4.99
N SER A 268 -32.99 -0.89 -5.91
CA SER A 268 -33.34 -2.30 -5.67
C SER A 268 -32.15 -3.26 -5.68
N ASN A 269 -30.94 -2.79 -5.97
CA ASN A 269 -29.76 -3.66 -6.02
C ASN A 269 -29.43 -4.26 -4.64
N ASN A 270 -28.93 -5.50 -4.65
CA ASN A 270 -28.57 -6.21 -3.43
C ASN A 270 -27.20 -5.76 -2.90
N CYS A 271 -27.20 -4.66 -2.16
CA CYS A 271 -26.00 -4.11 -1.53
C CYS A 271 -25.35 -5.06 -0.52
N GLN A 272 -26.12 -5.90 0.19
CA GLN A 272 -25.57 -6.93 1.10
C GLN A 272 -24.69 -7.93 0.35
N LYS A 273 -25.18 -8.46 -0.78
CA LYS A 273 -24.41 -9.40 -1.62
C LYS A 273 -23.13 -8.74 -2.13
N HIS A 274 -23.20 -7.48 -2.56
CA HIS A 274 -22.02 -6.76 -3.04
C HIS A 274 -20.99 -6.54 -1.92
N ALA A 275 -21.42 -6.17 -0.71
CA ALA A 275 -20.53 -6.01 0.43
C ALA A 275 -19.77 -7.31 0.77
N ILE A 276 -20.47 -8.45 0.80
CA ILE A 276 -19.85 -9.76 1.06
C ILE A 276 -18.85 -10.11 -0.04
N ILE A 277 -19.21 -9.97 -1.32
CA ILE A 277 -18.33 -10.31 -2.45
C ILE A 277 -17.07 -9.45 -2.44
N VAL A 278 -17.21 -8.12 -2.32
CA VAL A 278 -16.08 -7.18 -2.35
C VAL A 278 -15.13 -7.43 -1.17
N SER A 279 -15.66 -7.61 0.04
CA SER A 279 -14.84 -7.84 1.24
C SER A 279 -14.06 -9.16 1.20
N LEU A 280 -14.69 -10.24 0.71
CA LEU A 280 -14.02 -11.53 0.54
C LEU A 280 -12.96 -11.48 -0.56
N ILE A 281 -13.26 -10.89 -1.72
CA ILE A 281 -12.29 -10.75 -2.81
C ILE A 281 -11.08 -9.93 -2.34
N ASN A 282 -11.31 -8.79 -1.68
CA ASN A 282 -10.23 -7.94 -1.19
C ASN A 282 -9.31 -8.67 -0.20
N SER A 283 -9.89 -9.40 0.77
CA SER A 283 -9.10 -10.12 1.76
C SER A 283 -8.37 -11.33 1.19
N SER A 284 -9.03 -12.10 0.32
CA SER A 284 -8.38 -13.20 -0.41
C SER A 284 -7.23 -12.70 -1.27
N THR A 285 -7.36 -11.52 -1.87
CA THR A 285 -6.29 -10.90 -2.67
C THR A 285 -5.10 -10.49 -1.81
N SER A 286 -5.34 -9.99 -0.60
CA SER A 286 -4.26 -9.66 0.35
C SER A 286 -3.43 -10.89 0.73
N ILE A 287 -4.12 -12.00 1.01
CA ILE A 287 -3.46 -13.28 1.32
C ILE A 287 -2.72 -13.81 0.09
N PHE A 288 -3.35 -13.77 -1.08
CA PHE A 288 -2.75 -14.21 -2.34
C PHE A 288 -1.49 -13.40 -2.70
N ALA A 289 -1.55 -12.07 -2.62
CA ALA A 289 -0.41 -11.18 -2.85
C ALA A 289 0.71 -11.40 -1.83
N SER A 290 0.40 -11.81 -0.59
CA SER A 290 1.41 -12.17 0.41
C SER A 290 2.17 -13.43 0.06
N ILE A 291 1.49 -14.45 -0.43
CA ILE A 291 2.15 -15.70 -0.89
C ILE A 291 3.13 -15.38 -2.03
N VAL A 292 2.69 -14.58 -3.00
CA VAL A 292 3.55 -14.10 -4.09
C VAL A 292 4.75 -13.33 -3.54
N THR A 293 4.51 -12.35 -2.66
CA THR A 293 5.56 -11.52 -2.08
C THR A 293 6.57 -12.34 -1.30
N PHE A 294 6.13 -13.25 -0.41
CA PHE A 294 7.02 -14.08 0.38
C PHE A 294 7.83 -15.07 -0.47
N SER A 295 7.29 -15.55 -1.59
CA SER A 295 8.06 -16.40 -2.51
C SER A 295 9.24 -15.65 -3.14
N ILE A 296 9.01 -14.40 -3.59
CA ILE A 296 10.04 -13.54 -4.19
C ILE A 296 11.04 -13.07 -3.14
N TYR A 297 10.53 -12.78 -1.93
CA TYR A 297 11.35 -12.39 -0.79
C TYR A 297 12.29 -13.52 -0.36
N GLY A 298 11.81 -14.76 -0.33
CA GLY A 298 12.61 -15.97 -0.06
C GLY A 298 13.72 -16.17 -1.08
N PHE A 299 13.43 -15.97 -2.37
CA PHE A 299 14.44 -15.96 -3.44
C PHE A 299 15.51 -14.89 -3.20
N LYS A 300 15.10 -13.63 -2.95
CA LYS A 300 16.03 -12.53 -2.67
C LYS A 300 16.94 -12.85 -1.48
N ALA A 301 16.36 -13.30 -0.37
CA ALA A 301 17.11 -13.61 0.85
C ALA A 301 18.11 -14.75 0.62
N THR A 302 17.71 -15.78 -0.11
CA THR A 302 18.57 -16.93 -0.44
C THR A 302 19.71 -16.50 -1.37
N PHE A 303 19.43 -15.71 -2.40
CA PHE A 303 20.44 -15.18 -3.31
C PHE A 303 21.45 -14.28 -2.60
N ASN A 304 20.98 -13.37 -1.74
CA ASN A 304 21.86 -12.47 -0.97
C ASN A 304 22.72 -13.25 0.03
N TYR A 305 22.16 -14.29 0.65
CA TYR A 305 22.89 -15.18 1.54
C TYR A 305 23.98 -15.97 0.79
N GLU A 306 23.65 -16.60 -0.34
CA GLU A 306 24.61 -17.34 -1.16
C GLU A 306 25.71 -16.42 -1.71
N SER A 307 25.36 -15.23 -2.21
CA SER A 307 26.36 -14.24 -2.67
C SER A 307 27.26 -13.74 -1.54
N CYS A 308 26.76 -13.63 -0.31
CA CYS A 308 27.56 -13.31 0.86
C CYS A 308 28.57 -14.42 1.16
N LEU A 309 28.14 -15.69 1.10
CA LEU A 309 29.02 -16.84 1.30
C LEU A 309 30.11 -16.92 0.23
N ASP A 310 29.75 -16.73 -1.04
CA ASP A 310 30.72 -16.79 -2.15
C ASP A 310 31.81 -15.73 -2.00
N LYS A 311 31.45 -14.51 -1.56
CA LYS A 311 32.43 -13.45 -1.27
C LYS A 311 33.37 -13.83 -0.12
N VAL A 312 32.84 -14.45 0.93
CA VAL A 312 33.66 -14.92 2.06
C VAL A 312 34.56 -16.07 1.65
N ILE A 313 34.06 -17.02 0.86
CA ILE A 313 34.84 -18.13 0.30
C ILE A 313 35.98 -17.57 -0.55
N LEU A 314 35.69 -16.68 -1.50
CA LEU A 314 36.71 -16.08 -2.37
C LEU A 314 37.74 -15.27 -1.58
N LEU A 315 37.32 -14.52 -0.57
CA LEU A 315 38.23 -13.80 0.32
C LEU A 315 39.18 -14.76 1.05
N LEU A 316 38.67 -15.85 1.62
CA LEU A 316 39.48 -16.84 2.33
C LEU A 316 40.40 -17.62 1.38
N THR A 317 39.90 -18.03 0.21
CA THR A 317 40.71 -18.72 -0.81
C THR A 317 41.89 -17.86 -1.24
N ASN A 318 41.67 -16.58 -1.56
CA ASN A 318 42.74 -15.67 -1.95
C ASN A 318 43.67 -15.29 -0.80
N SER A 319 43.14 -15.15 0.42
CA SER A 319 43.95 -14.77 1.58
C SER A 319 44.83 -15.91 2.08
N PHE A 320 44.41 -17.16 1.92
CA PHE A 320 45.14 -18.34 2.40
C PHE A 320 45.74 -19.20 1.28
N ASP A 321 45.67 -18.73 0.03
CA ASP A 321 46.19 -19.42 -1.17
C ASP A 321 45.66 -20.88 -1.27
N LEU A 322 44.36 -21.06 -1.03
CA LEU A 322 43.70 -22.36 -1.07
C LEU A 322 43.36 -22.73 -2.51
N GLU A 323 43.24 -24.04 -2.79
CA GLU A 323 42.83 -24.51 -4.11
C GLU A 323 41.36 -24.16 -4.40
N ASP A 324 41.07 -23.74 -5.64
CA ASP A 324 39.72 -23.42 -6.08
C ASP A 324 38.78 -24.63 -5.90
N GLY A 325 37.66 -24.42 -5.21
CA GLY A 325 36.69 -25.48 -4.89
C GLY A 325 37.00 -26.29 -3.62
N PHE A 326 38.13 -26.06 -2.93
CA PHE A 326 38.40 -26.65 -1.61
C PHE A 326 37.40 -26.15 -0.56
N LEU A 327 37.13 -24.85 -0.55
CA LEU A 327 36.11 -24.22 0.28
C LEU A 327 34.75 -24.28 -0.40
N THR A 328 33.78 -24.83 0.32
CA THR A 328 32.38 -24.93 -0.10
C THR A 328 31.48 -24.41 1.03
N PRO A 329 30.24 -23.98 0.72
CA PRO A 329 29.28 -23.55 1.76
C PRO A 329 29.09 -24.57 2.89
N SER A 330 29.20 -25.87 2.60
CA SER A 330 29.04 -26.96 3.58
C SER A 330 30.22 -27.13 4.55
N ASN A 331 31.45 -26.83 4.14
CA ASN A 331 32.65 -27.00 4.97
C ASN A 331 33.19 -25.68 5.55
N LEU A 332 32.58 -24.55 5.18
CA LEU A 332 33.04 -23.21 5.50
C LEU A 332 33.26 -22.98 7.01
N GLU A 333 32.31 -23.35 7.87
CA GLU A 333 32.44 -23.14 9.32
C GLU A 333 33.54 -24.00 9.94
N GLN A 334 33.69 -25.23 9.47
CA GLN A 334 34.78 -26.11 9.91
C GLN A 334 36.13 -25.56 9.48
N VAL A 335 36.26 -25.13 8.22
CA VAL A 335 37.52 -24.58 7.68
C VAL A 335 37.86 -23.24 8.34
N LYS A 336 36.88 -22.37 8.62
CA LYS A 336 37.09 -21.14 9.42
C LYS A 336 37.72 -21.46 10.77
N SER A 337 37.18 -22.45 11.49
CA SER A 337 37.74 -22.86 12.79
C SER A 337 39.17 -23.43 12.67
N TYR A 338 39.44 -24.16 11.59
CA TYR A 338 40.78 -24.66 11.29
C TYR A 338 41.76 -23.54 10.97
N LEU A 339 41.41 -22.60 10.09
CA LEU A 339 42.25 -21.46 9.74
C LEU A 339 42.53 -20.56 10.95
N ALA A 340 41.54 -20.35 11.82
CA ALA A 340 41.70 -19.58 13.05
C ALA A 340 42.71 -20.21 14.03
N SER A 341 42.81 -21.54 14.06
CA SER A 341 43.74 -22.27 14.93
C SER A 341 45.12 -22.49 14.29
N ALA A 342 45.18 -22.77 12.99
CA ALA A 342 46.43 -23.02 12.26
C ALA A 342 47.20 -21.74 11.95
N PHE A 343 46.51 -20.63 11.65
CA PHE A 343 47.10 -19.36 11.22
C PHE A 343 46.51 -18.15 11.97
N PRO A 344 46.66 -18.07 13.30
CA PRO A 344 45.97 -17.08 14.12
C PRO A 344 46.29 -15.62 13.78
N SER A 345 47.56 -15.31 13.43
CA SER A 345 47.96 -13.95 13.03
C SER A 345 47.31 -13.52 11.72
N LYS A 346 47.46 -14.33 10.66
CA LYS A 346 46.88 -14.07 9.32
C LYS A 346 45.35 -14.03 9.37
N TYR A 347 44.73 -14.91 10.17
CA TYR A 347 43.29 -14.92 10.35
C TYR A 347 42.78 -13.65 11.05
N SER A 348 43.51 -13.12 12.05
CA SER A 348 43.12 -11.88 12.73
C SER A 348 43.12 -10.64 11.82
N GLU A 349 43.96 -10.60 10.78
CA GLU A 349 44.01 -9.52 9.79
C GLU A 349 42.81 -9.55 8.83
N VAL A 350 42.34 -10.74 8.47
CA VAL A 350 41.22 -10.95 7.54
C VAL A 350 39.87 -10.90 8.26
N LEU A 351 39.84 -11.21 9.57
CA LEU A 351 38.63 -11.26 10.38
C LEU A 351 37.68 -10.05 10.23
N PRO A 352 38.16 -8.78 10.19
CA PRO A 352 37.28 -7.61 10.02
C PRO A 352 36.55 -7.57 8.67
N GLN A 353 37.07 -8.25 7.65
CA GLN A 353 36.50 -8.31 6.30
C GLN A 353 35.51 -9.47 6.14
N ILE A 354 35.49 -10.43 7.08
CA ILE A 354 34.57 -11.57 7.05
C ILE A 354 33.19 -11.10 7.50
N LYS A 355 32.25 -11.00 6.56
CA LYS A 355 30.85 -10.68 6.86
C LYS A 355 30.14 -11.89 7.48
N ASN A 356 29.35 -11.65 8.53
CA ASN A 356 28.49 -12.69 9.11
C ASN A 356 27.26 -12.90 8.21
N CYS A 357 27.27 -13.97 7.43
CA CYS A 357 26.18 -14.31 6.52
C CYS A 357 25.15 -15.18 7.24
N SER A 358 23.92 -14.68 7.43
CA SER A 358 22.83 -15.44 8.03
C SER A 358 21.54 -15.31 7.24
N LEU A 359 21.02 -16.43 6.75
CA LEU A 359 19.75 -16.48 6.02
C LEU A 359 18.58 -15.94 6.86
N GLN A 360 18.57 -16.24 8.16
CA GLN A 360 17.51 -15.75 9.06
C GLN A 360 17.53 -14.23 9.19
N SER A 361 18.71 -13.61 9.17
CA SER A 361 18.84 -12.15 9.20
C SER A 361 18.30 -11.51 7.91
N GLU A 362 18.62 -12.09 6.76
CA GLU A 362 18.08 -11.62 5.47
C GLU A 362 16.54 -11.79 5.42
N LEU A 363 16.03 -12.93 5.90
CA LEU A 363 14.59 -13.18 5.99
C LEU A 363 13.87 -12.28 7.01
N ALA A 364 14.55 -11.83 8.06
CA ALA A 364 13.99 -10.94 9.08
C ALA A 364 13.95 -9.46 8.66
N THR A 365 14.59 -9.09 7.54
CA THR A 365 14.69 -7.70 7.07
C THR A 365 13.36 -7.22 6.47
N ALA A 366 12.38 -6.92 7.32
CA ALA A 366 11.08 -6.44 6.85
C ALA A 366 11.15 -4.97 6.38
N VAL A 367 10.73 -4.71 5.14
CA VAL A 367 10.63 -3.36 4.58
C VAL A 367 9.18 -3.06 4.26
N GLN A 368 8.67 -1.90 4.71
CA GLN A 368 7.30 -1.46 4.45
C GLN A 368 7.24 -0.46 3.29
N GLY A 369 6.09 -0.40 2.61
CA GLY A 369 5.74 0.73 1.74
C GLY A 369 6.61 0.82 0.49
N THR A 370 7.13 2.02 0.23
CA THR A 370 7.93 2.34 -0.96
C THR A 370 9.18 1.47 -1.06
N GLY A 371 9.84 1.17 0.07
CA GLY A 371 11.02 0.32 0.09
C GLY A 371 10.74 -1.11 -0.37
N LEU A 372 9.56 -1.68 -0.10
CA LEU A 372 9.24 -3.01 -0.58
C LEU A 372 9.15 -3.03 -2.12
N SER A 373 8.41 -2.09 -2.71
CA SER A 373 8.17 -2.09 -4.15
C SER A 373 9.34 -1.59 -4.98
N PHE A 374 10.01 -0.52 -4.56
CA PHE A 374 11.02 0.15 -5.37
C PHE A 374 12.46 -0.29 -5.07
N ILE A 375 12.68 -1.01 -3.95
CA ILE A 375 14.01 -1.51 -3.56
C ILE A 375 14.01 -3.05 -3.52
N VAL A 376 13.14 -3.67 -2.71
CA VAL A 376 13.17 -5.13 -2.51
C VAL A 376 12.74 -5.89 -3.75
N TYR A 377 11.61 -5.52 -4.36
CA TYR A 377 11.12 -6.16 -5.59
C TYR A 377 12.06 -5.91 -6.78
N THR A 378 12.59 -4.70 -6.92
CA THR A 378 13.54 -4.37 -8.01
C THR A 378 14.86 -5.11 -7.87
N GLU A 379 15.32 -5.32 -6.64
CA GLU A 379 16.52 -6.12 -6.33
C GLU A 379 16.30 -7.60 -6.66
N ALA A 380 15.12 -8.16 -6.36
CA ALA A 380 14.78 -9.51 -6.77
C ALA A 380 14.68 -9.62 -8.31
N ILE A 381 13.99 -8.68 -8.96
CA ILE A 381 13.74 -8.70 -10.41
C ILE A 381 15.03 -8.62 -11.22
N LYS A 382 16.02 -7.79 -10.81
CA LYS A 382 17.29 -7.69 -11.54
C LYS A 382 18.09 -9.00 -11.56
N ASN A 383 17.84 -9.90 -10.61
CA ASN A 383 18.50 -11.21 -10.52
C ASN A 383 17.70 -12.33 -11.20
N MET A 384 16.53 -12.02 -11.78
CA MET A 384 15.75 -12.98 -12.57
C MET A 384 16.17 -12.94 -14.04
N GLU A 385 16.17 -14.10 -14.69
CA GLU A 385 16.29 -14.18 -16.15
C GLU A 385 15.21 -13.34 -16.84
N VAL A 386 15.60 -12.61 -17.89
CA VAL A 386 14.73 -11.67 -18.63
C VAL A 386 14.14 -10.58 -17.71
N SER A 387 15.00 -9.94 -16.91
CA SER A 387 14.62 -8.98 -15.85
C SER A 387 13.70 -7.85 -16.32
N GLN A 388 13.84 -7.39 -17.58
CA GLN A 388 13.02 -6.33 -18.17
C GLN A 388 11.54 -6.71 -18.25
N LEU A 389 11.24 -7.94 -18.67
CA LEU A 389 9.85 -8.42 -18.80
C LEU A 389 9.15 -8.39 -17.43
N TRP A 390 9.82 -8.93 -16.41
CA TRP A 390 9.32 -8.93 -15.04
C TRP A 390 9.14 -7.50 -14.55
N SER A 391 10.12 -6.62 -14.76
CA SER A 391 10.03 -5.22 -14.36
C SER A 391 8.81 -4.51 -14.98
N VAL A 392 8.59 -4.66 -16.30
CA VAL A 392 7.44 -4.06 -16.99
C VAL A 392 6.12 -4.60 -16.42
N LEU A 393 5.99 -5.92 -16.24
CA LEU A 393 4.78 -6.52 -15.68
C LEU A 393 4.50 -6.01 -14.26
N TYR A 394 5.54 -5.93 -13.41
CA TYR A 394 5.40 -5.46 -12.03
C TYR A 394 4.95 -4.01 -11.94
N PHE A 395 5.63 -3.10 -12.63
CA PHE A 395 5.29 -1.68 -12.57
C PHE A 395 3.98 -1.35 -13.28
N LEU A 396 3.61 -2.11 -14.32
CA LEU A 396 2.30 -2.00 -14.95
C LEU A 396 1.18 -2.46 -14.00
N MET A 397 1.37 -3.56 -13.26
CA MET A 397 0.44 -4.00 -12.21
C MET A 397 0.31 -2.95 -11.11
N LEU A 398 1.45 -2.43 -10.61
CA LEU A 398 1.49 -1.44 -9.55
C LEU A 398 0.73 -0.17 -9.97
N LEU A 399 0.93 0.27 -11.21
CA LEU A 399 0.21 1.40 -11.80
C LEU A 399 -1.30 1.15 -11.91
N MET A 400 -1.74 -0.04 -12.33
CA MET A 400 -3.17 -0.36 -12.41
C MET A 400 -3.86 -0.39 -11.05
N LEU A 401 -3.20 -0.96 -10.03
CA LEU A 401 -3.67 -0.93 -8.65
C LEU A 401 -3.78 0.52 -8.14
N GLY A 402 -2.75 1.32 -8.39
CA GLY A 402 -2.72 2.71 -7.95
C GLY A 402 -3.76 3.60 -8.66
N ILE A 403 -3.93 3.47 -9.98
CA ILE A 403 -4.99 4.16 -10.72
C ILE A 403 -6.36 3.72 -10.22
N GLY A 404 -6.58 2.43 -9.98
CA GLY A 404 -7.83 1.89 -9.46
C GLY A 404 -8.28 2.57 -8.16
N SER A 405 -7.39 2.64 -7.17
CA SER A 405 -7.67 3.35 -5.91
C SER A 405 -7.92 4.85 -6.12
N MET A 406 -7.20 5.49 -7.05
CA MET A 406 -7.41 6.91 -7.38
C MET A 406 -8.79 7.20 -7.97
N LEU A 407 -9.40 6.26 -8.71
CA LEU A 407 -10.77 6.42 -9.23
C LEU A 407 -11.79 6.52 -8.08
N GLY A 408 -11.62 5.75 -7.01
CA GLY A 408 -12.48 5.84 -5.82
C GLY A 408 -12.24 7.11 -5.01
N ASN A 409 -10.97 7.43 -4.73
CA ASN A 409 -10.61 8.63 -3.97
C ASN A 409 -11.10 9.92 -4.64
N THR A 410 -10.95 10.01 -5.97
CA THR A 410 -11.48 11.17 -6.72
C THR A 410 -13.00 11.18 -6.76
N ALA A 411 -13.67 10.03 -6.84
CA ALA A 411 -15.13 9.95 -6.79
C ALA A 411 -15.70 10.45 -5.44
N ALA A 412 -15.01 10.19 -4.32
CA ALA A 412 -15.40 10.69 -3.00
C ALA A 412 -15.39 12.22 -2.92
N ILE A 413 -14.46 12.88 -3.61
CA ILE A 413 -14.34 14.34 -3.67
C ILE A 413 -15.34 14.91 -4.68
N LEU A 414 -15.42 14.32 -5.87
CA LEU A 414 -16.20 14.86 -6.98
C LEU A 414 -17.70 14.70 -6.79
N THR A 415 -18.17 13.60 -6.19
CA THR A 415 -19.61 13.35 -6.06
C THR A 415 -20.30 14.43 -5.19
N PRO A 416 -19.80 14.78 -3.98
CA PRO A 416 -20.38 15.87 -3.19
C PRO A 416 -20.26 17.24 -3.87
N LEU A 417 -19.15 17.53 -4.57
CA LEU A 417 -18.96 18.80 -5.26
C LEU A 417 -19.91 18.97 -6.45
N THR A 418 -20.12 17.90 -7.23
CA THR A 418 -21.04 17.90 -8.37
C THR A 418 -22.50 17.90 -7.93
N ASP A 419 -22.82 17.35 -6.76
CA ASP A 419 -24.15 17.42 -6.14
C ASP A 419 -24.50 18.82 -5.58
N SER A 420 -23.50 19.66 -5.33
CA SER A 420 -23.72 21.01 -4.84
C SER A 420 -24.35 21.90 -5.91
N LYS A 421 -25.56 22.40 -5.65
CA LYS A 421 -26.29 23.31 -6.55
C LYS A 421 -25.55 24.63 -6.80
N VAL A 422 -24.69 25.06 -5.88
CA VAL A 422 -23.92 26.30 -6.01
C VAL A 422 -22.81 26.12 -7.05
N ILE A 423 -22.06 25.01 -6.96
CA ILE A 423 -20.90 24.76 -7.82
C ILE A 423 -21.33 24.33 -9.22
N SER A 424 -22.26 23.35 -9.30
CA SER A 424 -22.77 22.80 -10.56
C SER A 424 -23.50 23.81 -11.44
N ARG A 425 -23.95 24.94 -10.87
CA ARG A 425 -24.54 26.05 -11.64
C ARG A 425 -23.49 26.88 -12.39
N HIS A 426 -22.26 26.95 -11.88
CA HIS A 426 -21.19 27.79 -12.44
C HIS A 426 -20.23 27.00 -13.32
N LEU A 427 -20.00 25.72 -13.03
CA LEU A 427 -19.03 24.89 -13.74
C LEU A 427 -19.63 23.56 -14.21
N PRO A 428 -19.34 23.11 -15.45
CA PRO A 428 -19.70 21.78 -15.90
C PRO A 428 -18.90 20.70 -15.16
N LYS A 429 -19.40 19.46 -15.12
CA LYS A 429 -18.77 18.34 -14.37
C LYS A 429 -17.32 18.12 -14.79
N GLU A 430 -17.02 18.25 -16.08
CA GLU A 430 -15.69 18.05 -16.67
C GLU A 430 -14.70 19.10 -16.17
N ALA A 431 -15.16 20.34 -15.99
CA ALA A 431 -14.35 21.43 -15.46
C ALA A 431 -14.11 21.28 -13.95
N ILE A 432 -15.12 20.82 -13.19
CA ILE A 432 -14.96 20.51 -11.76
C ILE A 432 -13.91 19.41 -11.58
N SER A 433 -14.01 18.31 -12.34
CA SER A 433 -13.01 17.23 -12.32
C SER A 433 -11.62 17.73 -12.68
N GLY A 434 -11.50 18.54 -13.73
CA GLY A 434 -10.21 19.11 -14.16
C GLY A 434 -9.59 20.00 -13.09
N LEU A 435 -10.40 20.87 -12.46
CA LEU A 435 -9.94 21.76 -11.39
C LEU A 435 -9.46 20.98 -10.16
N VAL A 436 -10.20 19.95 -9.74
CA VAL A 436 -9.79 19.10 -8.61
C VAL A 436 -8.48 18.38 -8.90
N CYS A 437 -8.34 17.77 -10.09
CA CYS A 437 -7.09 17.11 -10.50
C CYS A 437 -5.93 18.11 -10.58
N LEU A 438 -6.15 19.31 -11.12
CA LEU A 438 -5.13 20.35 -11.22
C LEU A 438 -4.67 20.82 -9.83
N VAL A 439 -5.60 21.11 -8.92
CA VAL A 439 -5.28 21.55 -7.55
C VAL A 439 -4.49 20.47 -6.81
N ASN A 440 -4.91 19.21 -6.87
CA ASN A 440 -4.17 18.11 -6.24
C ASN A 440 -2.79 17.90 -6.90
N CYS A 441 -2.67 18.09 -8.22
CA CYS A 441 -1.39 18.00 -8.92
C CYS A 441 -0.41 19.08 -8.45
N VAL A 442 -0.87 20.34 -8.35
CA VAL A 442 -0.05 21.48 -7.90
C VAL A 442 0.41 21.28 -6.46
N ILE A 443 -0.48 20.88 -5.55
CA ILE A 443 -0.11 20.59 -4.15
C ILE A 443 0.83 19.37 -4.09
N GLY A 444 0.58 18.37 -4.93
CA GLY A 444 1.38 17.15 -5.01
C GLY A 444 2.85 17.40 -5.38
N LEU A 445 3.18 18.53 -6.03
CA LEU A 445 4.57 18.88 -6.35
C LEU A 445 5.47 18.97 -5.12
N VAL A 446 4.92 19.23 -3.93
CA VAL A 446 5.67 19.22 -2.66
C VAL A 446 6.34 17.86 -2.42
N PHE A 447 5.70 16.75 -2.81
CA PHE A 447 6.25 15.40 -2.65
C PHE A 447 7.29 15.05 -3.72
N THR A 448 7.48 15.89 -4.74
CA THR A 448 8.53 15.75 -5.77
C THR A 448 9.78 16.57 -5.48
N MET A 449 9.82 17.26 -4.34
CA MET A 449 11.02 17.93 -3.83
C MET A 449 12.04 16.91 -3.27
N GLU A 450 13.27 17.34 -2.99
CA GLU A 450 14.33 16.48 -2.42
C GLU A 450 13.94 15.93 -1.04
N ALA A 451 13.25 16.71 -0.22
CA ALA A 451 12.65 16.23 1.04
C ALA A 451 11.28 15.57 0.87
N GLY A 452 10.80 15.40 -0.36
CA GLY A 452 9.43 15.00 -0.68
C GLY A 452 9.05 13.62 -0.16
N ASN A 453 10.00 12.68 -0.14
CA ASN A 453 9.77 11.34 0.42
C ASN A 453 9.48 11.38 1.93
N TYR A 454 10.14 12.27 2.69
CA TYR A 454 9.86 12.42 4.12
C TYR A 454 8.44 12.94 4.38
N TRP A 455 8.00 13.92 3.58
CA TRP A 455 6.62 14.38 3.62
C TRP A 455 5.64 13.25 3.27
N PHE A 456 5.95 12.46 2.25
CA PHE A 456 5.12 11.32 1.87
C PHE A 456 4.97 10.31 3.02
N ASP A 457 6.06 9.92 3.67
CA ASP A 457 6.03 8.94 4.77
C ASP A 457 5.21 9.47 5.96
N ILE A 458 5.38 10.74 6.33
CA ILE A 458 4.58 11.38 7.40
C ILE A 458 3.09 11.37 7.07
N PHE A 459 2.72 11.73 5.83
CA PHE A 459 1.32 11.73 5.43
C PHE A 459 0.75 10.30 5.40
N ASN A 460 1.52 9.34 4.91
CA ASN A 460 1.10 7.95 4.84
C ASN A 460 0.85 7.33 6.22
N ASP A 461 1.70 7.66 7.20
CA ASP A 461 1.64 7.05 8.54
C ASP A 461 0.59 7.72 9.44
N TYR A 462 0.46 9.06 9.36
CA TYR A 462 -0.34 9.83 10.31
C TYR A 462 -1.61 10.45 9.74
N ALA A 463 -1.64 10.88 8.48
CA ALA A 463 -2.70 11.75 8.00
C ALA A 463 -4.07 11.08 7.97
N ALA A 464 -4.13 9.78 7.70
CA ALA A 464 -5.39 9.09 7.47
C ALA A 464 -5.87 8.24 8.66
N THR A 465 -4.97 7.69 9.48
CA THR A 465 -5.35 6.66 10.49
C THR A 465 -6.29 7.22 11.55
N LEU A 466 -5.90 8.32 12.21
CA LEU A 466 -6.70 8.93 13.27
C LEU A 466 -8.04 9.47 12.75
N SER A 467 -8.00 10.20 11.61
CA SER A 467 -9.20 10.77 11.00
C SER A 467 -10.19 9.69 10.60
N LEU A 468 -9.70 8.58 10.05
CA LEU A 468 -10.55 7.49 9.58
C LEU A 468 -11.28 6.81 10.74
N LEU A 469 -10.57 6.48 11.83
CA LEU A 469 -11.18 5.88 13.02
C LEU A 469 -12.30 6.76 13.57
N LEU A 470 -12.06 8.07 13.63
CA LEU A 470 -13.07 9.04 14.09
C LEU A 470 -14.26 9.14 13.14
N ILE A 471 -14.02 9.23 11.83
CA ILE A 471 -15.10 9.31 10.83
C ILE A 471 -15.99 8.07 10.91
N VAL A 472 -15.40 6.87 10.83
CA VAL A 472 -16.13 5.60 10.85
C VAL A 472 -16.92 5.41 12.15
N LEU A 473 -16.36 5.85 13.29
CA LEU A 473 -17.07 5.85 14.57
C LEU A 473 -18.34 6.72 14.50
N VAL A 474 -18.21 7.96 14.03
CA VAL A 474 -19.33 8.90 13.95
C VAL A 474 -20.36 8.44 12.92
N GLU A 475 -19.93 7.88 11.78
CA GLU A 475 -20.82 7.29 10.77
C GLU A 475 -21.66 6.15 11.35
N THR A 476 -21.01 5.24 12.09
CA THR A 476 -21.69 4.11 12.73
C THR A 476 -22.69 4.62 13.78
N ILE A 477 -22.29 5.59 14.62
CA ILE A 477 -23.19 6.17 15.63
C ILE A 477 -24.38 6.89 14.97
N ALA A 478 -24.10 7.65 13.90
CA ALA A 478 -25.09 8.39 13.15
C ALA A 478 -26.19 7.48 12.58
N VAL A 479 -25.82 6.35 11.98
CA VAL A 479 -26.81 5.42 11.42
C VAL A 479 -27.52 4.63 12.52
N CYS A 480 -26.78 4.08 13.48
CA CYS A 480 -27.34 3.14 14.45
C CYS A 480 -28.19 3.82 15.53
N TYR A 481 -27.77 4.99 16.03
CA TYR A 481 -28.40 5.65 17.17
C TYR A 481 -29.12 6.95 16.81
N VAL A 482 -28.59 7.77 15.89
CA VAL A 482 -29.23 9.05 15.52
C VAL A 482 -30.36 8.84 14.50
N TYR A 483 -30.07 8.18 13.38
CA TYR A 483 -31.09 7.80 12.39
C TYR A 483 -32.02 6.70 12.92
N GLY A 484 -31.44 5.81 13.73
CA GLY A 484 -32.11 4.71 14.39
C GLY A 484 -32.12 3.44 13.54
N LEU A 485 -31.55 2.36 14.09
CA LEU A 485 -31.42 1.07 13.41
C LEU A 485 -32.76 0.50 12.91
N ARG A 486 -33.87 0.70 13.64
CA ARG A 486 -35.21 0.25 13.22
C ARG A 486 -35.71 0.94 11.95
N ARG A 487 -35.45 2.25 11.83
CA ARG A 487 -35.79 3.03 10.64
C ARG A 487 -34.94 2.60 9.46
N PHE A 488 -33.63 2.43 9.70
CA PHE A 488 -32.70 1.94 8.69
C PHE A 488 -33.06 0.54 8.17
N GLU A 489 -33.46 -0.37 9.06
CA GLU A 489 -33.96 -1.70 8.67
C GLU A 489 -35.20 -1.61 7.77
N SER A 490 -36.15 -0.73 8.09
CA SER A 490 -37.34 -0.52 7.27
C SER A 490 -36.98 0.00 5.88
N ASP A 491 -36.07 0.96 5.79
CA ASP A 491 -35.55 1.48 4.52
C ASP A 491 -34.86 0.38 3.69
N LEU A 492 -34.02 -0.45 4.33
CA LEU A 492 -33.36 -1.57 3.67
C LEU A 492 -34.35 -2.63 3.16
N LYS A 493 -35.39 -2.92 3.94
CA LYS A 493 -36.48 -3.82 3.53
C LYS A 493 -37.25 -3.25 2.35
N ALA A 494 -37.51 -1.93 2.34
CA ALA A 494 -38.17 -1.26 1.23
C ALA A 494 -37.30 -1.26 -0.04
N MET A 495 -35.98 -1.14 0.09
CA MET A 495 -35.05 -1.19 -1.03
C MET A 495 -34.85 -2.60 -1.60
N THR A 496 -34.50 -3.56 -0.74
CA THR A 496 -34.01 -4.88 -1.16
C THR A 496 -35.05 -6.00 -1.04
N GLY A 497 -36.20 -5.71 -0.44
CA GLY A 497 -37.24 -6.69 -0.12
C GLY A 497 -36.88 -7.62 1.05
N ARG A 498 -35.70 -7.49 1.66
CA ARG A 498 -35.19 -8.40 2.70
C ARG A 498 -34.99 -7.68 4.03
N THR A 499 -35.33 -8.36 5.12
CA THR A 499 -35.04 -7.88 6.48
C THR A 499 -33.60 -8.22 6.87
N LEU A 500 -33.04 -7.44 7.80
CA LEU A 500 -31.71 -7.71 8.35
C LEU A 500 -31.72 -8.97 9.21
N ASN A 501 -30.74 -9.85 9.01
CA ASN A 501 -30.49 -10.98 9.89
C ASN A 501 -30.01 -10.50 11.27
N TRP A 502 -30.18 -11.35 12.30
CA TRP A 502 -29.79 -11.04 13.69
C TRP A 502 -28.31 -10.65 13.81
N TYR A 503 -27.43 -11.27 13.03
CA TYR A 503 -26.01 -11.00 13.00
C TYR A 503 -25.70 -9.52 12.71
N TRP A 504 -26.26 -8.96 11.63
CA TRP A 504 -26.06 -7.55 11.26
C TRP A 504 -26.59 -6.61 12.33
N LYS A 505 -27.73 -6.97 12.95
CA LYS A 505 -28.34 -6.16 14.03
C LYS A 505 -27.45 -6.09 15.25
N VAL A 506 -26.95 -7.23 15.73
CA VAL A 506 -26.09 -7.30 16.93
C VAL A 506 -24.79 -6.55 16.68
N ILE A 507 -24.19 -6.73 15.50
CA ILE A 507 -22.94 -6.07 15.16
C ILE A 507 -23.11 -4.54 15.11
N TRP A 508 -24.08 -4.05 14.34
CA TRP A 508 -24.30 -2.61 14.21
C TRP A 508 -24.81 -1.94 15.48
N ALA A 509 -25.63 -2.63 16.28
CA ALA A 509 -26.20 -2.07 17.49
C ALA A 509 -25.24 -2.01 18.69
N GLY A 510 -24.12 -2.74 18.66
CA GLY A 510 -23.23 -2.81 19.82
C GLY A 510 -21.78 -3.20 19.52
N VAL A 511 -21.55 -4.29 18.80
CA VAL A 511 -20.19 -4.84 18.66
C VAL A 511 -19.25 -3.89 17.91
N SER A 512 -19.63 -3.42 16.71
CA SER A 512 -18.77 -2.51 15.94
C SER A 512 -18.55 -1.17 16.64
N PRO A 513 -19.58 -0.46 17.16
CA PRO A 513 -19.35 0.78 17.92
C PRO A 513 -18.37 0.60 19.09
N LEU A 514 -18.53 -0.46 19.89
CA LEU A 514 -17.66 -0.72 21.04
C LEU A 514 -16.22 -1.01 20.62
N LEU A 515 -16.04 -1.78 19.54
CA LEU A 515 -14.72 -2.14 19.04
C LEU A 515 -14.01 -0.91 18.46
N ILE A 516 -14.68 -0.10 17.64
CA ILE A 516 -14.12 1.14 17.08
C ILE A 516 -13.74 2.12 18.20
N VAL A 517 -14.58 2.28 19.24
CA VAL A 517 -14.23 3.12 20.41
C VAL A 517 -12.98 2.59 21.10
N SER A 518 -12.88 1.27 21.28
CA SER A 518 -11.72 0.63 21.92
C SER A 518 -10.44 0.85 21.10
N LEU A 519 -10.52 0.70 19.77
CA LEU A 519 -9.41 0.98 18.86
C LEU A 519 -8.99 2.44 18.89
N PHE A 520 -9.95 3.37 18.91
CA PHE A 520 -9.69 4.80 18.97
C PHE A 520 -8.98 5.20 20.27
N VAL A 521 -9.47 4.72 21.42
CA VAL A 521 -8.86 4.99 22.73
C VAL A 521 -7.45 4.40 22.80
N PHE A 522 -7.25 3.18 22.31
CA PHE A 522 -5.92 2.58 22.31
C PHE A 522 -4.97 3.36 21.41
N TYR A 523 -5.37 3.69 20.18
CA TYR A 523 -4.53 4.44 19.25
C TYR A 523 -4.10 5.78 19.86
N LEU A 524 -5.03 6.51 20.49
CA LEU A 524 -4.72 7.75 21.18
C LEU A 524 -3.75 7.53 22.35
N THR A 525 -3.93 6.45 23.11
CA THR A 525 -3.04 6.10 24.22
C THR A 525 -1.64 5.74 23.74
N ASP A 526 -1.51 4.89 22.71
CA ASP A 526 -0.21 4.54 22.11
C ASP A 526 0.49 5.77 21.52
N TYR A 527 -0.27 6.66 20.87
CA TYR A 527 0.26 7.92 20.36
C TYR A 527 0.81 8.82 21.47
N ILE A 528 0.08 8.99 22.58
CA ILE A 528 0.52 9.78 23.73
C ILE A 528 1.74 9.14 24.43
N LEU A 529 1.74 7.82 24.59
CA LEU A 529 2.82 7.09 25.28
C LEU A 529 4.11 6.98 24.45
N THR A 530 4.01 6.87 23.13
CA THR A 530 5.19 6.72 22.25
C THR A 530 6.01 8.01 22.17
N GLY A 531 5.42 9.17 22.51
CA GLY A 531 6.14 10.43 22.65
C GLY A 531 6.58 11.03 21.31
N THR A 532 7.87 11.33 21.17
CA THR A 532 8.42 12.03 19.98
C THR A 532 8.40 11.15 18.73
N LEU A 533 7.74 11.63 17.68
CA LEU A 533 7.71 10.97 16.39
C LEU A 533 9.10 10.97 15.75
N LYS A 534 9.51 9.82 15.22
CA LYS A 534 10.77 9.66 14.50
C LYS A 534 10.49 9.32 13.05
N TYR A 535 11.30 9.85 12.15
CA TYR A 535 11.31 9.50 10.72
C TYR A 535 12.69 8.96 10.33
N GLN A 536 12.74 8.19 9.24
CA GLN A 536 13.97 7.60 8.74
C GLN A 536 14.59 8.52 7.69
N ALA A 537 15.83 8.96 7.89
CA ALA A 537 16.55 9.87 7.01
C ALA A 537 17.70 9.16 6.29
N TRP A 538 17.98 9.55 5.05
CA TRP A 538 19.08 9.00 4.26
C TRP A 538 20.26 9.97 4.32
N ASP A 539 21.38 9.52 4.88
CA ASP A 539 22.60 10.31 4.98
C ASP A 539 23.75 9.55 4.29
N ALA A 540 24.37 10.19 3.29
CA ALA A 540 25.46 9.61 2.51
C ALA A 540 26.64 9.12 3.39
N SER A 541 26.83 9.75 4.56
CA SER A 541 27.90 9.41 5.49
C SER A 541 27.66 8.12 6.31
N GLN A 542 26.40 7.64 6.42
CA GLN A 542 26.01 6.51 7.30
C GLN A 542 25.30 5.37 6.55
N VAL A 543 25.40 5.36 5.22
CA VAL A 543 24.92 4.28 4.34
C VAL A 543 25.51 2.92 4.75
N PRO A 544 24.72 1.82 4.76
CA PRO A 544 23.39 1.63 4.16
C PRO A 544 22.19 1.91 5.09
N SER A 545 22.42 2.33 6.33
CA SER A 545 21.35 2.46 7.33
C SER A 545 20.66 3.82 7.23
N LEU A 546 19.32 3.80 7.31
CA LEU A 546 18.57 5.03 7.54
C LEU A 546 18.75 5.51 8.98
N ILE A 547 18.90 6.81 9.17
CA ILE A 547 19.08 7.44 10.47
C ILE A 547 17.70 7.79 11.04
N PRO A 548 17.33 7.29 12.23
CA PRO A 548 16.13 7.76 12.90
C PRO A 548 16.36 9.19 13.39
N LYS A 549 15.67 10.17 12.78
CA LYS A 549 15.65 11.57 13.21
C LYS A 549 14.33 11.88 13.91
N THR A 550 14.36 12.70 14.95
CA THR A 550 13.15 13.24 15.58
C THR A 550 12.54 14.31 14.68
N GLN A 551 11.20 14.29 14.56
CA GLN A 551 10.43 15.32 13.87
C GLN A 551 10.66 16.72 14.47
#